data_AF-A0A0U2UGW9-F1
#
_entry.id   AF-A0A0U2UGW9-F1
#
_cell.length_a   1.000
_cell.length_b   1.000
_cell.length_c   1.000
_cell.angle_alpha   90.00
_cell.angle_beta   90.00
_cell.angle_gamma   90.00
#
_symmetry.space_group_name_H-M   'P 1'
#
loop_
_entity.id
_entity.type
_entity.pdbx_description
1 polymer ?
#
loop_
_entity_poly.entity_id
_entity_poly.type
_entity_poly.pdbx_seq_one_letter_code
_entity_poly.pdbx_strand_id
1 'polypeptide(L)'
;MKFDVEYISFFVIQVEGEDGQGGKQSKHYQTMDGDDYSASELSAFLDGEFAKTAKRKAERNPKSEQVPTKIGRFVVEPGYDLDSNPNYNMFARLRTAETIDSFMGHADELVTTYMNASAIRGGAMFIVRAKANQYFDEPFLFVFKCDFEQKIARITDERSLLNKVEMAINAKNMKSIMYPHMPEPGMMEVWELKIHQSSHARYFEDFLKFVEYEKSVPELMSDQVLGFVQQYVEQVYEDHPEEKERELEEMELWAHSEKRELQEKWDQSQVIEAASMMVEQKPDLEMKLKLGNMTVKALLADFGDRLHIAKLGDRYVVVLEGDGLEFDRGISPVELLMPEPLDSLVGRLKAKARDEELAAAALPY
;
A
#
# COMPACT_ATOMS: atom_id res chain seq x y z
N MET A 1 24.08 7.41 -4.05
CA MET A 1 24.11 5.98 -4.39
C MET A 1 24.27 5.89 -5.88
N LYS A 2 25.32 5.23 -6.32
CA LYS A 2 25.66 5.04 -7.73
C LYS A 2 25.53 3.55 -8.02
N PHE A 3 24.93 3.23 -9.16
CA PHE A 3 24.85 1.87 -9.68
C PHE A 3 25.64 1.83 -10.98
N ASP A 4 26.59 0.91 -11.09
CA ASP A 4 27.34 0.67 -12.31
C ASP A 4 26.65 -0.47 -13.07
N VAL A 5 26.16 -0.19 -14.29
CA VAL A 5 25.41 -1.14 -15.11
C VAL A 5 26.34 -2.19 -15.68
N GLU A 6 25.97 -3.46 -15.57
CA GLU A 6 26.69 -4.57 -16.19
C GLU A 6 26.02 -5.00 -17.50
N TYR A 7 24.69 -5.16 -17.48
CA TYR A 7 23.90 -5.48 -18.67
C TYR A 7 22.55 -4.76 -18.64
N ILE A 8 22.05 -4.36 -19.80
CA ILE A 8 20.71 -3.80 -20.00
C ILE A 8 20.08 -4.34 -21.28
N SER A 9 18.83 -4.80 -21.18
CA SER A 9 18.01 -5.20 -22.32
C SER A 9 16.80 -4.27 -22.47
N PHE A 10 16.57 -3.80 -23.70
CA PHE A 10 15.47 -2.89 -24.05
C PHE A 10 14.43 -3.59 -24.92
N PHE A 11 13.17 -3.49 -24.50
CA PHE A 11 12.00 -4.04 -25.20
C PHE A 11 10.92 -2.99 -25.37
N VAL A 12 10.16 -3.12 -26.46
CA VAL A 12 8.92 -2.38 -26.70
C VAL A 12 7.76 -3.35 -26.71
N ILE A 13 6.73 -3.01 -25.96
CA ILE A 13 5.49 -3.75 -25.83
C ILE A 13 4.39 -2.97 -26.55
N GLN A 14 3.72 -3.65 -27.47
CA GLN A 14 2.58 -3.13 -28.23
C GLN A 14 1.34 -3.95 -27.88
N VAL A 15 0.26 -3.24 -27.57
CA VAL A 15 -1.06 -3.81 -27.30
C VAL A 15 -2.02 -3.12 -28.26
N GLU A 16 -2.55 -3.87 -29.22
CA GLU A 16 -3.54 -3.36 -30.17
C GLU A 16 -4.96 -3.60 -29.66
N GLY A 17 -5.87 -2.62 -29.85
CA GLY A 17 -7.29 -2.70 -29.50
C GLY A 17 -7.66 -2.18 -28.11
N GLU A 18 -8.80 -1.47 -28.01
CA GLU A 18 -9.33 -0.91 -26.74
C GLU A 18 -9.91 -2.00 -25.80
N ASP A 19 -10.24 -3.18 -26.34
CA ASP A 19 -10.98 -4.25 -25.63
C ASP A 19 -10.20 -5.58 -25.47
N GLY A 20 -8.87 -5.56 -25.57
CA GLY A 20 -8.04 -6.77 -25.31
C GLY A 20 -8.19 -7.92 -26.30
N GLN A 21 -8.89 -7.72 -27.42
CA GLN A 21 -9.03 -8.69 -28.52
C GLN A 21 -8.02 -8.50 -29.66
N GLY A 22 -7.16 -7.47 -29.61
CA GLY A 22 -6.04 -7.35 -30.54
C GLY A 22 -4.80 -8.11 -30.05
N GLY A 23 -3.87 -8.41 -30.97
CA GLY A 23 -2.65 -9.14 -30.65
C GLY A 23 -1.75 -8.35 -29.69
N LYS A 24 -1.23 -9.02 -28.67
CA LYS A 24 -0.15 -8.50 -27.82
C LYS A 24 1.18 -8.89 -28.44
N GLN A 25 2.08 -7.93 -28.66
CA GLN A 25 3.41 -8.19 -29.22
C GLN A 25 4.49 -7.51 -28.40
N SER A 26 5.62 -8.18 -28.25
CA SER A 26 6.85 -7.63 -27.69
C SER A 26 7.96 -7.71 -28.73
N LYS A 27 8.74 -6.63 -28.86
CA LYS A 27 9.92 -6.57 -29.72
C LYS A 27 11.14 -6.24 -28.87
N HIS A 28 12.14 -7.11 -28.91
CA HIS A 28 13.48 -6.81 -28.40
C HIS A 28 14.20 -5.86 -29.38
N TYR A 29 14.84 -4.83 -28.84
CA TYR A 29 15.56 -3.83 -29.63
C TYR A 29 17.06 -4.02 -29.55
N GLN A 30 17.58 -4.08 -28.32
CA GLN A 30 19.00 -4.17 -28.08
C GLN A 30 19.26 -4.68 -26.67
N THR A 31 20.36 -5.40 -26.53
CA THR A 31 21.02 -5.65 -25.25
C THR A 31 22.41 -5.04 -25.31
N MET A 32 22.81 -4.32 -24.27
CA MET A 32 24.11 -3.64 -24.15
C MET A 32 24.81 -4.09 -22.88
N ASP A 33 26.14 -4.08 -22.90
CA ASP A 33 26.96 -4.15 -21.69
C ASP A 33 27.16 -2.77 -21.06
N GLY A 34 27.93 -2.70 -19.98
CA GLY A 34 28.18 -1.47 -19.25
C GLY A 34 28.88 -0.38 -20.06
N ASP A 35 29.80 -0.75 -20.96
CA ASP A 35 30.55 0.21 -21.78
C ASP A 35 29.65 0.78 -22.88
N ASP A 36 28.94 -0.09 -23.60
CA ASP A 36 27.97 0.31 -24.62
C ASP A 36 26.84 1.15 -24.02
N TYR A 37 26.35 0.79 -22.84
CA TYR A 37 25.33 1.56 -22.13
C TYR A 37 25.83 2.96 -21.76
N SER A 38 27.05 3.05 -21.22
CA SER A 38 27.65 4.33 -20.80
C SER A 38 27.86 5.30 -21.97
N ALA A 39 28.07 4.78 -23.18
CA ALA A 39 28.16 5.58 -24.40
C ALA A 39 26.80 5.90 -25.05
N SER A 40 25.71 5.31 -24.55
CA SER A 40 24.36 5.46 -25.13
C SER A 40 23.58 6.63 -24.54
N GLU A 41 22.63 7.18 -25.30
CA GLU A 41 21.68 8.20 -24.82
C GLU A 41 20.75 7.67 -23.69
N LEU A 42 20.61 6.35 -23.56
CA LEU A 42 19.81 5.73 -22.49
C LEU A 42 20.43 5.94 -21.10
N SER A 43 21.75 6.15 -21.00
CA SER A 43 22.43 6.43 -19.74
C SER A 43 21.93 7.72 -19.10
N ALA A 44 21.86 8.80 -19.87
CA ALA A 44 21.36 10.10 -19.43
C ALA A 44 19.91 10.03 -18.91
N PHE A 45 19.10 9.11 -19.45
CA PHE A 45 17.73 8.90 -19.04
C PHE A 45 17.60 8.04 -17.76
N LEU A 46 18.29 6.89 -17.69
CA LEU A 46 18.09 5.91 -16.61
C LEU A 46 18.98 6.09 -15.38
N ASP A 47 20.14 6.75 -15.49
CA ASP A 47 21.10 6.87 -14.38
C ASP A 47 20.48 7.50 -13.12
N GLY A 48 19.65 8.53 -13.32
CA GLY A 48 18.94 9.18 -12.23
C GLY A 48 17.88 8.29 -11.57
N GLU A 49 17.39 7.27 -12.26
CA GLU A 49 16.26 6.46 -11.84
C GLU A 49 16.65 5.30 -10.93
N PHE A 50 17.84 4.70 -11.11
CA PHE A 50 18.33 3.66 -10.19
C PHE A 50 18.38 4.17 -8.74
N ALA A 51 19.00 5.33 -8.53
CA ALA A 51 19.11 5.94 -7.22
C ALA A 51 17.76 6.38 -6.65
N LYS A 52 16.84 6.87 -7.50
CA LYS A 52 15.48 7.21 -7.08
C LYS A 52 14.73 5.97 -6.63
N THR A 53 14.74 4.89 -7.41
CA THR A 53 14.10 3.62 -7.07
C THR A 53 14.65 3.00 -5.80
N ALA A 54 15.98 3.00 -5.64
CA ALA A 54 16.63 2.55 -4.42
C ALA A 54 16.17 3.35 -3.19
N LYS A 55 16.09 4.68 -3.30
CA LYS A 55 15.71 5.57 -2.19
C LYS A 55 14.20 5.71 -1.95
N ARG A 56 13.34 5.26 -2.87
CA ARG A 56 11.88 5.31 -2.67
C ARG A 56 11.52 4.54 -1.40
N LYS A 57 10.87 5.26 -0.47
CA LYS A 57 10.37 4.69 0.78
C LYS A 57 9.34 3.60 0.45
N ALA A 58 9.52 2.44 1.06
CA ALA A 58 8.54 1.38 1.10
C ALA A 58 8.34 1.03 2.58
N GLU A 59 7.09 0.98 3.00
CA GLU A 59 6.75 0.58 4.37
C GLU A 59 6.36 -0.89 4.33
N ARG A 60 6.80 -1.67 5.32
CA ARG A 60 6.44 -3.08 5.42
C ARG A 60 4.94 -3.22 5.58
N ASN A 61 4.34 -2.51 6.53
CA ASN A 61 2.89 -2.41 6.65
C ASN A 61 2.44 -0.99 6.28
N PRO A 62 1.92 -0.77 5.06
CA PRO A 62 1.55 0.56 4.62
C PRO A 62 0.33 1.10 5.39
N LYS A 63 0.25 2.43 5.52
CA LYS A 63 -0.91 3.11 6.16
C LYS A 63 -2.22 3.01 5.37
N SER A 64 -2.19 2.47 4.16
CA SER A 64 -3.35 2.26 3.29
C SER A 64 -3.08 1.12 2.31
N GLU A 65 -4.11 0.44 1.84
CA GLU A 65 -3.98 -0.63 0.82
C GLU A 65 -3.42 -0.12 -0.52
N GLN A 66 -3.79 1.10 -0.91
CA GLN A 66 -3.42 1.70 -2.18
C GLN A 66 -2.14 2.55 -2.07
N VAL A 67 -1.02 1.91 -1.73
CA VAL A 67 0.30 2.55 -1.79
C VAL A 67 1.02 2.28 -3.12
N PRO A 68 1.75 3.27 -3.66
CA PRO A 68 2.46 3.10 -4.93
C PRO A 68 3.71 2.22 -4.80
N THR A 69 4.34 2.18 -3.62
CA THR A 69 5.54 1.37 -3.37
C THR A 69 5.21 0.27 -2.38
N LYS A 70 5.52 -0.98 -2.72
CA LYS A 70 5.29 -2.15 -1.87
C LYS A 70 6.55 -3.01 -1.77
N ILE A 71 6.69 -3.71 -0.66
CA ILE A 71 7.67 -4.77 -0.46
C ILE A 71 6.93 -6.09 -0.70
N GLY A 72 7.45 -6.92 -1.59
CA GLY A 72 6.93 -8.25 -1.87
C GLY A 72 7.92 -9.31 -1.40
N ARG A 73 7.43 -10.39 -0.81
CA ARG A 73 8.21 -11.54 -0.36
C ARG A 73 7.94 -12.75 -1.26
N PHE A 74 8.97 -13.47 -1.66
CA PHE A 74 8.78 -14.70 -2.44
C PHE A 74 8.12 -15.78 -1.58
N VAL A 75 7.02 -16.34 -2.09
CA VAL A 75 6.30 -17.44 -1.44
C VAL A 75 7.03 -18.75 -1.72
N VAL A 76 7.38 -19.50 -0.67
CA VAL A 76 7.99 -20.84 -0.77
C VAL A 76 7.13 -21.85 -0.03
N GLU A 77 7.20 -23.10 -0.46
CA GLU A 77 6.53 -24.17 0.27
C GLU A 77 7.24 -24.45 1.60
N PRO A 78 6.53 -24.82 2.67
CA PRO A 78 7.16 -25.16 3.95
C PRO A 78 8.23 -26.25 3.79
N GLY A 79 9.46 -25.95 4.23
CA GLY A 79 10.60 -26.86 4.14
C GLY A 79 11.40 -26.75 2.83
N TYR A 80 11.05 -25.83 1.94
CA TYR A 80 11.78 -25.53 0.70
C TYR A 80 12.43 -24.14 0.75
N ASP A 81 13.49 -23.96 -0.04
CA ASP A 81 14.21 -22.71 -0.20
C ASP A 81 13.67 -21.87 -1.37
N LEU A 82 14.25 -20.69 -1.59
CA LEU A 82 13.86 -19.75 -2.64
C LEU A 82 13.86 -20.35 -4.06
N ASP A 83 14.66 -21.38 -4.30
CA ASP A 83 14.75 -22.08 -5.57
C ASP A 83 13.46 -22.84 -5.94
N SER A 84 12.54 -23.04 -4.99
CA SER A 84 11.21 -23.55 -5.28
C SER A 84 10.28 -22.50 -5.91
N ASN A 85 10.62 -21.20 -5.80
CA ASN A 85 9.78 -20.12 -6.28
C ASN A 85 10.09 -19.76 -7.75
N PRO A 86 9.11 -19.91 -8.69
CA PRO A 86 9.34 -19.63 -10.10
C PRO A 86 9.70 -18.17 -10.41
N ASN A 87 9.12 -17.21 -9.68
CA ASN A 87 9.47 -15.81 -9.86
C ASN A 87 10.92 -15.59 -9.40
N TYR A 88 11.32 -16.03 -8.20
CA TYR A 88 12.70 -15.93 -7.73
C TYR A 88 13.70 -16.46 -8.75
N ASN A 89 13.47 -17.67 -9.28
CA ASN A 89 14.37 -18.31 -10.24
C ASN A 89 14.59 -17.46 -11.50
N MET A 90 13.54 -16.81 -12.01
CA MET A 90 13.64 -15.91 -13.14
C MET A 90 14.54 -14.70 -12.84
N PHE A 91 14.39 -14.09 -11.66
CA PHE A 91 15.26 -12.98 -11.22
C PHE A 91 16.70 -13.46 -10.94
N ALA A 92 16.87 -14.64 -10.35
CA ALA A 92 18.17 -15.22 -10.03
C ALA A 92 18.99 -15.48 -11.30
N ARG A 93 18.39 -16.11 -12.32
CA ARG A 93 19.04 -16.34 -13.63
C ARG A 93 19.54 -15.06 -14.29
N LEU A 94 18.76 -13.98 -14.22
CA LEU A 94 19.17 -12.66 -14.73
C LEU A 94 20.34 -12.06 -13.94
N ARG A 95 20.35 -12.21 -12.61
CA ARG A 95 21.44 -11.72 -11.76
C ARG A 95 22.75 -12.49 -12.00
N THR A 96 22.67 -13.79 -12.22
CA THR A 96 23.85 -14.67 -12.36
C THR A 96 24.28 -14.92 -13.80
N ALA A 97 23.63 -14.32 -14.80
CA ALA A 97 23.96 -14.50 -16.21
C ALA A 97 25.45 -14.15 -16.50
N GLU A 98 26.22 -15.09 -17.04
CA GLU A 98 27.65 -14.89 -17.25
C GLU A 98 27.99 -14.17 -18.56
N THR A 99 27.06 -14.21 -19.53
CA THR A 99 27.26 -13.64 -20.86
C THR A 99 26.08 -12.74 -21.27
N ILE A 100 26.35 -11.80 -22.16
CA ILE A 100 25.32 -10.91 -22.72
C ILE A 100 24.19 -11.70 -23.42
N ASP A 101 24.53 -12.79 -24.11
CA ASP A 101 23.55 -13.67 -24.78
C ASP A 101 22.65 -14.40 -23.78
N SER A 102 23.23 -14.93 -22.69
CA SER A 102 22.45 -15.58 -21.63
C SER A 102 21.53 -14.58 -20.91
N PHE A 103 22.03 -13.37 -20.66
CA PHE A 103 21.23 -12.29 -20.06
C PHE A 103 20.07 -11.89 -20.98
N MET A 104 20.32 -11.74 -22.28
CA MET A 104 19.29 -11.46 -23.28
C MET A 104 18.21 -12.54 -23.31
N GLY A 105 18.60 -13.83 -23.33
CA GLY A 105 17.66 -14.95 -23.31
C GLY A 105 16.77 -14.95 -22.07
N HIS A 106 17.35 -14.76 -20.88
CA HIS A 106 16.56 -14.67 -19.64
C HIS A 106 15.70 -13.40 -19.57
N ALA A 107 16.14 -12.30 -20.20
CA ALA A 107 15.36 -11.07 -20.26
C ALA A 107 14.11 -11.26 -21.15
N ASP A 108 14.25 -11.98 -22.26
CA ASP A 108 13.13 -12.32 -23.14
C ASP A 108 12.09 -13.22 -22.45
N GLU A 109 12.53 -14.19 -21.65
CA GLU A 109 11.65 -15.01 -20.81
C GLU A 109 10.85 -14.17 -19.80
N LEU A 110 11.50 -13.17 -19.18
CA LEU A 110 10.85 -12.26 -18.24
C LEU A 110 9.77 -11.43 -18.94
N VAL A 111 10.09 -10.85 -20.10
CA VAL A 111 9.13 -10.07 -20.90
C VAL A 111 7.98 -10.96 -21.35
N THR A 112 8.24 -12.17 -21.83
CA THR A 112 7.22 -13.14 -22.22
C THR A 112 6.28 -13.47 -21.05
N THR A 113 6.83 -13.63 -19.85
CA THR A 113 6.02 -13.86 -18.63
C THR A 113 5.17 -12.63 -18.29
N TYR A 114 5.73 -11.42 -18.39
CA TYR A 114 4.98 -10.17 -18.25
C TYR A 114 3.85 -10.05 -19.28
N MET A 115 4.09 -10.48 -20.53
CA MET A 115 3.12 -10.48 -21.63
C MET A 115 1.91 -11.40 -21.41
N ASN A 116 1.97 -12.28 -20.41
CA ASN A 116 0.86 -13.13 -19.98
C ASN A 116 0.03 -12.55 -18.81
N ALA A 117 0.42 -11.39 -18.26
CA ALA A 117 -0.36 -10.71 -17.22
C ALA A 117 -1.71 -10.18 -17.78
N SER A 118 -2.70 -10.06 -16.89
CA SER A 118 -4.07 -9.62 -17.23
C SER A 118 -4.13 -8.15 -17.64
N ALA A 119 -3.40 -7.27 -16.94
CA ALA A 119 -3.50 -5.81 -17.07
C ALA A 119 -2.32 -5.15 -17.84
N ILE A 120 -1.82 -5.78 -18.91
CA ILE A 120 -0.67 -5.27 -19.67
C ILE A 120 -1.03 -3.98 -20.41
N ARG A 121 -0.09 -3.03 -20.38
CA ARG A 121 -0.16 -1.81 -21.18
C ARG A 121 1.04 -1.72 -22.10
N GLY A 122 0.83 -1.18 -23.30
CA GLY A 122 1.91 -0.87 -24.23
C GLY A 122 2.91 0.13 -23.63
N GLY A 123 4.16 0.06 -24.06
CA GLY A 123 5.22 0.86 -23.47
C GLY A 123 6.62 0.32 -23.73
N ALA A 124 7.61 0.95 -23.10
CA ALA A 124 8.98 0.47 -23.03
C ALA A 124 9.21 -0.32 -21.74
N MET A 125 10.01 -1.39 -21.83
CA MET A 125 10.49 -2.16 -20.69
C MET A 125 12.01 -2.29 -20.77
N PHE A 126 12.68 -2.04 -19.64
CA PHE A 126 14.12 -2.19 -19.48
C PHE A 126 14.40 -3.19 -18.37
N ILE A 127 15.29 -4.14 -18.63
CA ILE A 127 15.76 -5.11 -17.64
C ILE A 127 17.24 -4.85 -17.46
N VAL A 128 17.64 -4.45 -16.26
CA VAL A 128 18.98 -3.95 -15.98
C VAL A 128 19.60 -4.72 -14.85
N ARG A 129 20.81 -5.23 -15.05
CA ARG A 129 21.67 -5.71 -13.97
C ARG A 129 22.70 -4.64 -13.65
N ALA A 130 22.75 -4.20 -12.40
CA ALA A 130 23.67 -3.15 -11.97
C ALA A 130 24.18 -3.37 -10.55
N LYS A 131 25.43 -2.98 -10.29
CA LYS A 131 26.09 -3.13 -8.99
C LYS A 131 26.19 -1.81 -8.25
N ALA A 132 25.87 -1.84 -6.96
CA ALA A 132 26.17 -0.75 -6.04
C ALA A 132 27.52 -1.02 -5.35
N ASN A 133 28.62 -0.87 -6.08
CA ASN A 133 29.99 -1.17 -5.65
C ASN A 133 30.43 -0.47 -4.35
N GLN A 134 29.69 0.55 -3.90
CA GLN A 134 29.92 1.22 -2.62
C GLN A 134 29.53 0.36 -1.41
N TYR A 135 28.67 -0.65 -1.61
CA TYR A 135 28.04 -1.42 -0.52
C TYR A 135 28.08 -2.93 -0.74
N PHE A 136 28.07 -3.41 -1.99
CA PHE A 136 27.88 -4.82 -2.30
C PHE A 136 28.74 -5.28 -3.48
N ASP A 137 29.13 -6.55 -3.45
CA ASP A 137 29.77 -7.24 -4.58
C ASP A 137 28.72 -7.88 -5.51
N GLU A 138 27.55 -8.23 -4.98
CA GLU A 138 26.45 -8.81 -5.73
C GLU A 138 25.62 -7.75 -6.48
N PRO A 139 25.16 -8.06 -7.71
CA PRO A 139 24.35 -7.14 -8.49
C PRO A 139 22.89 -7.11 -8.02
N PHE A 140 22.24 -5.99 -8.27
CA PHE A 140 20.79 -5.81 -8.26
C PHE A 140 20.23 -5.99 -9.67
N LEU A 141 18.99 -6.45 -9.75
CA LEU A 141 18.16 -6.39 -10.92
C LEU A 141 17.15 -5.25 -10.77
N PHE A 142 17.09 -4.39 -11.78
CA PHE A 142 16.04 -3.41 -11.96
C PHE A 142 15.19 -3.80 -13.17
N VAL A 143 13.87 -3.75 -13.02
CA VAL A 143 12.95 -3.84 -14.15
C VAL A 143 12.20 -2.53 -14.22
N PHE A 144 12.46 -1.72 -15.24
CA PHE A 144 11.74 -0.47 -15.46
C PHE A 144 10.68 -0.64 -16.52
N LYS A 145 9.53 -0.03 -16.29
CA LYS A 145 8.42 -0.01 -17.24
C LYS A 145 7.88 1.41 -17.39
N CYS A 146 7.77 1.84 -18.64
CA CYS A 146 7.24 3.15 -19.04
C CYS A 146 6.05 2.95 -19.97
N ASP A 147 4.84 3.30 -19.54
CA ASP A 147 3.64 3.24 -20.40
C ASP A 147 3.72 4.30 -21.49
N PHE A 148 3.28 3.98 -22.71
CA PHE A 148 3.10 5.01 -23.74
C PHE A 148 1.85 5.85 -23.48
N GLU A 149 1.94 7.15 -23.72
CA GLU A 149 0.76 8.03 -23.74
C GLU A 149 -0.09 7.75 -24.98
N GLN A 150 -1.43 7.82 -24.85
CA GLN A 150 -2.40 7.46 -25.91
C GLN A 150 -2.18 8.20 -27.24
N LYS A 151 -1.55 9.39 -27.23
CA LYS A 151 -1.30 10.20 -28.42
C LYS A 151 -0.08 9.77 -29.26
N ILE A 152 0.74 8.83 -28.76
CA ILE A 152 2.01 8.43 -29.38
C ILE A 152 1.91 7.10 -30.15
N ALA A 153 0.71 6.49 -30.18
CA ALA A 153 0.44 5.13 -30.64
C ALA A 153 0.57 4.86 -32.18
N ARG A 154 1.30 5.67 -32.94
CA ARG A 154 1.59 5.38 -34.36
C ARG A 154 3.09 5.37 -34.61
N ILE A 155 3.68 4.18 -34.53
CA ILE A 155 5.11 3.95 -34.80
C ILE A 155 5.23 3.30 -36.18
N THR A 156 5.93 3.97 -37.10
CA THR A 156 6.19 3.47 -38.47
C THR A 156 7.67 3.43 -38.85
N ASP A 157 8.62 3.85 -37.97
CA ASP A 157 10.04 3.94 -38.34
C ASP A 157 11.01 3.66 -37.18
N GLU A 158 11.92 2.69 -37.40
CA GLU A 158 12.85 2.09 -36.43
C GLU A 158 13.98 3.05 -36.02
N ARG A 159 14.44 3.91 -36.92
CA ARG A 159 15.55 4.85 -36.63
C ARG A 159 15.14 6.03 -35.74
N SER A 160 13.84 6.28 -35.60
CA SER A 160 13.32 7.38 -34.78
C SER A 160 12.88 6.95 -33.38
N LEU A 161 13.00 5.67 -33.04
CA LEU A 161 12.36 5.13 -31.85
C LEU A 161 13.04 5.57 -30.56
N LEU A 162 14.38 5.66 -30.52
CA LEU A 162 15.11 6.22 -29.37
C LEU A 162 14.76 7.70 -29.13
N ASN A 163 14.81 8.54 -30.17
CA ASN A 163 14.40 9.96 -30.09
C ASN A 163 12.91 10.15 -29.76
N LYS A 164 12.04 9.20 -30.10
CA LYS A 164 10.60 9.24 -29.77
C LYS A 164 10.30 8.62 -28.41
N VAL A 165 11.12 7.69 -27.95
CA VAL A 165 11.13 7.16 -26.58
C VAL A 165 11.52 8.26 -25.60
N GLU A 166 12.46 9.16 -25.94
CA GLU A 166 12.72 10.39 -25.17
C GLU A 166 11.49 11.31 -25.05
N MET A 167 10.68 11.44 -26.11
CA MET A 167 9.46 12.26 -26.08
C MET A 167 8.24 11.55 -25.44
N ALA A 168 8.25 10.22 -25.37
CA ALA A 168 7.13 9.38 -24.92
C ALA A 168 7.29 8.82 -23.50
N ILE A 169 8.53 8.73 -23.01
CA ILE A 169 8.81 8.26 -21.66
C ILE A 169 8.82 9.44 -20.71
N ASN A 170 7.71 9.62 -20.00
CA ASN A 170 7.68 10.48 -18.85
C ASN A 170 8.21 9.74 -17.61
N ALA A 171 9.41 10.09 -17.16
CA ALA A 171 10.00 9.54 -15.93
C ALA A 171 9.11 9.73 -14.69
N LYS A 172 8.18 10.71 -14.68
CA LYS A 172 7.27 10.93 -13.55
C LYS A 172 6.38 9.72 -13.23
N ASN A 173 6.08 8.88 -14.22
CA ASN A 173 5.20 7.72 -14.07
C ASN A 173 5.92 6.39 -14.31
N MET A 174 7.26 6.40 -14.24
CA MET A 174 8.05 5.20 -14.45
C MET A 174 7.89 4.23 -13.27
N LYS A 175 7.64 3.00 -13.64
CA LYS A 175 7.38 1.90 -12.73
C LYS A 175 8.61 1.05 -12.64
N SER A 176 8.85 0.48 -11.47
CA SER A 176 10.10 -0.22 -11.23
C SER A 176 9.93 -1.43 -10.33
N ILE A 177 10.68 -2.49 -10.61
CA ILE A 177 11.03 -3.53 -9.65
C ILE A 177 12.51 -3.35 -9.30
N MET A 178 12.87 -3.55 -8.04
CA MET A 178 14.24 -3.67 -7.58
C MET A 178 14.37 -4.95 -6.76
N TYR A 179 15.30 -5.82 -7.16
CA TYR A 179 15.59 -7.09 -6.49
C TYR A 179 17.11 -7.33 -6.41
N PRO A 180 17.69 -7.74 -5.27
CA PRO A 180 17.08 -7.85 -3.95
C PRO A 180 16.51 -6.54 -3.42
N HIS A 181 15.60 -6.63 -2.47
CA HIS A 181 15.22 -5.46 -1.70
C HIS A 181 16.42 -5.00 -0.85
N MET A 182 16.65 -3.68 -0.83
CA MET A 182 17.63 -3.05 0.04
C MET A 182 16.86 -2.10 0.97
N PRO A 183 16.54 -2.55 2.20
CA PRO A 183 15.84 -1.73 3.18
C PRO A 183 16.66 -0.48 3.56
N GLU A 184 17.96 -0.69 3.79
CA GLU A 184 18.94 0.32 4.16
C GLU A 184 20.22 0.16 3.33
N PRO A 185 20.99 1.23 3.07
CA PRO A 185 22.28 1.10 2.39
C PRO A 185 23.20 0.12 3.14
N GLY A 186 23.67 -0.92 2.46
CA GLY A 186 24.49 -1.99 3.06
C GLY A 186 23.71 -3.21 3.57
N MET A 187 22.37 -3.22 3.49
CA MET A 187 21.53 -4.39 3.77
C MET A 187 20.90 -4.96 2.49
N MET A 188 20.86 -6.29 2.36
CA MET A 188 20.15 -6.98 1.28
C MET A 188 19.18 -8.01 1.85
N GLU A 189 17.92 -7.92 1.43
CA GLU A 189 16.89 -8.91 1.72
C GLU A 189 16.62 -9.73 0.46
N VAL A 190 17.26 -10.90 0.37
CA VAL A 190 17.19 -11.80 -0.81
C VAL A 190 15.82 -12.46 -0.95
N TRP A 191 15.05 -12.53 0.13
CA TRP A 191 13.68 -13.04 0.13
C TRP A 191 12.66 -12.03 -0.39
N GLU A 192 13.08 -10.78 -0.60
CA GLU A 192 12.18 -9.67 -0.85
C GLU A 192 12.57 -8.90 -2.12
N LEU A 193 11.57 -8.30 -2.74
CA LEU A 193 11.72 -7.33 -3.81
C LEU A 193 10.92 -6.08 -3.50
N LYS A 194 11.31 -4.96 -4.09
CA LYS A 194 10.57 -3.70 -4.00
C LYS A 194 9.94 -3.39 -5.34
N ILE A 195 8.61 -3.20 -5.36
CA ILE A 195 7.91 -2.67 -6.52
C ILE A 195 7.51 -1.22 -6.30
N HIS A 196 7.48 -0.47 -7.39
CA HIS A 196 6.86 0.84 -7.46
C HIS A 196 6.00 0.94 -8.71
N GLN A 197 4.73 1.27 -8.52
CA GLN A 197 3.76 1.50 -9.57
C GLN A 197 2.70 2.52 -9.13
N SER A 198 1.92 3.04 -10.08
CA SER A 198 0.73 3.83 -9.73
C SER A 198 -0.25 2.97 -8.93
N SER A 199 -0.86 3.52 -7.88
CA SER A 199 -1.72 2.80 -6.91
C SER A 199 -2.90 2.03 -7.55
N HIS A 200 -3.40 2.51 -8.69
CA HIS A 200 -4.49 1.85 -9.44
C HIS A 200 -4.02 0.74 -10.39
N ALA A 201 -2.71 0.62 -10.62
CA ALA A 201 -2.17 -0.36 -11.54
C ALA A 201 -1.64 -1.57 -10.78
N ARG A 202 -2.02 -2.78 -11.23
CA ARG A 202 -1.64 -4.04 -10.59
C ARG A 202 -0.80 -4.97 -11.47
N TYR A 203 -0.34 -4.55 -12.66
CA TYR A 203 0.35 -5.49 -13.57
C TYR A 203 1.64 -6.11 -12.98
N PHE A 204 2.38 -5.45 -12.07
CA PHE A 204 3.53 -6.11 -11.43
C PHE A 204 3.11 -7.12 -10.37
N GLU A 205 2.01 -6.88 -9.68
CA GLU A 205 1.42 -7.84 -8.74
C GLU A 205 0.86 -9.05 -9.52
N ASP A 206 0.17 -8.80 -10.66
CA ASP A 206 -0.36 -9.85 -11.54
C ASP A 206 0.75 -10.68 -12.22
N PHE A 207 1.88 -10.04 -12.53
CA PHE A 207 3.07 -10.67 -13.12
C PHE A 207 3.83 -11.52 -12.09
N LEU A 208 3.91 -11.05 -10.85
CA LEU A 208 4.61 -11.70 -9.73
C LEU A 208 3.66 -12.60 -8.93
N LYS A 209 3.10 -13.61 -9.59
CA LYS A 209 2.06 -14.50 -9.02
C LYS A 209 2.49 -15.24 -7.75
N PHE A 210 3.78 -15.49 -7.58
CA PHE A 210 4.34 -16.21 -6.43
C PHE A 210 5.04 -15.25 -5.45
N VAL A 211 4.58 -14.01 -5.38
CA VAL A 211 5.06 -13.00 -4.43
C VAL A 211 3.89 -12.51 -3.61
N GLU A 212 4.02 -12.59 -2.29
CA GLU A 212 3.05 -12.04 -1.36
C GLU A 212 3.43 -10.61 -0.97
N TYR A 213 2.43 -9.78 -0.69
CA TYR A 213 2.63 -8.41 -0.23
C TYR A 213 2.05 -8.30 1.17
N GLU A 214 2.80 -7.61 2.02
CA GLU A 214 2.42 -7.40 3.41
C GLU A 214 1.11 -6.60 3.51
N LYS A 215 0.28 -7.00 4.47
CA LYS A 215 -1.01 -6.38 4.73
C LYS A 215 -0.84 -4.94 5.19
N SER A 216 -1.80 -4.10 4.83
CA SER A 216 -1.85 -2.72 5.31
C SER A 216 -2.16 -2.69 6.81
N VAL A 217 -1.78 -1.60 7.49
CA VAL A 217 -2.12 -1.41 8.90
C VAL A 217 -3.63 -1.52 9.14
N PRO A 218 -4.50 -0.86 8.35
CA PRO A 218 -5.95 -1.04 8.49
C PRO A 218 -6.42 -2.49 8.35
N GLU A 219 -5.83 -3.25 7.44
CA GLU A 219 -6.19 -4.65 7.19
C GLU A 219 -5.77 -5.54 8.36
N LEU A 220 -4.53 -5.39 8.85
CA LEU A 220 -4.06 -6.08 10.06
C LEU A 220 -4.93 -5.77 11.28
N MET A 221 -5.32 -4.50 11.45
CA MET A 221 -6.21 -4.10 12.54
C MET A 221 -7.58 -4.74 12.40
N SER A 222 -8.13 -4.79 11.18
CA SER A 222 -9.42 -5.41 10.92
C SER A 222 -9.41 -6.89 11.27
N ASP A 223 -8.36 -7.62 10.86
CA ASP A 223 -8.20 -9.04 11.19
C ASP A 223 -8.10 -9.28 12.70
N GLN A 224 -7.39 -8.41 13.43
CA GLN A 224 -7.29 -8.51 14.88
C GLN A 224 -8.62 -8.26 15.59
N VAL A 225 -9.33 -7.21 15.21
CA VAL A 225 -10.66 -6.91 15.77
C VAL A 225 -11.63 -8.06 15.49
N LEU A 226 -11.61 -8.61 14.26
CA LEU A 226 -12.41 -9.79 13.92
C LEU A 226 -12.04 -11.01 14.77
N GLY A 227 -10.75 -11.24 15.03
CA GLY A 227 -10.29 -12.30 15.93
C GLY A 227 -10.86 -12.15 17.35
N PHE A 228 -10.86 -10.94 17.91
CA PHE A 228 -11.47 -10.68 19.22
C PHE A 228 -12.99 -10.87 19.22
N VAL A 229 -13.66 -10.43 18.15
CA VAL A 229 -15.11 -10.66 17.98
C VAL A 229 -15.42 -12.15 17.92
N GLN A 230 -14.66 -12.93 17.15
CA GLN A 230 -14.84 -14.38 17.07
C GLN A 230 -14.65 -15.04 18.45
N GLN A 231 -13.62 -14.66 19.20
CA GLN A 231 -13.38 -15.17 20.56
C GLN A 231 -14.52 -14.81 21.51
N TYR A 232 -15.00 -13.57 21.48
CA TYR A 232 -16.12 -13.12 22.30
C TYR A 232 -17.41 -13.89 21.99
N VAL A 233 -17.75 -14.01 20.70
CA VAL A 233 -18.95 -14.73 20.24
C VAL A 233 -18.86 -16.20 20.61
N GLU A 234 -17.68 -16.82 20.52
CA GLU A 234 -17.46 -18.19 20.95
C GLU A 234 -17.70 -18.41 22.44
N GLN A 235 -17.31 -17.45 23.28
CA GLN A 235 -17.53 -17.52 24.74
C GLN A 235 -18.97 -17.25 25.15
N VAL A 236 -19.62 -16.25 24.55
CA VAL A 236 -20.98 -15.83 24.96
C VAL A 236 -22.05 -16.78 24.44
N TYR A 237 -21.85 -17.34 23.24
CA TYR A 237 -22.83 -18.21 22.58
C TYR A 237 -22.41 -19.69 22.57
N GLU A 238 -21.56 -20.12 23.52
CA GLU A 238 -21.07 -21.50 23.63
C GLU A 238 -22.21 -22.53 23.60
N ASP A 239 -23.29 -22.26 24.33
CA ASP A 239 -24.46 -23.13 24.44
C ASP A 239 -25.53 -22.90 23.34
N HIS A 240 -25.30 -21.95 22.42
CA HIS A 240 -26.28 -21.48 21.43
C HIS A 240 -25.70 -21.47 20.00
N PRO A 241 -25.45 -22.63 19.38
CA PRO A 241 -24.74 -22.72 18.10
C PRO A 241 -25.45 -22.01 16.93
N GLU A 242 -26.78 -22.04 16.88
CA GLU A 242 -27.54 -21.34 15.83
C GLU A 242 -27.53 -19.82 15.98
N GLU A 243 -27.37 -19.31 17.20
CA GLU A 243 -27.23 -17.87 17.46
C GLU A 243 -25.78 -17.42 17.25
N LYS A 244 -24.80 -18.27 17.62
CA LYS A 244 -23.38 -18.09 17.33
C LYS A 244 -23.13 -17.88 15.84
N GLU A 245 -23.68 -18.74 14.98
CA GLU A 245 -23.49 -18.66 13.52
C GLU A 245 -24.07 -17.36 12.95
N ARG A 246 -25.30 -17.00 13.35
CA ARG A 246 -25.94 -15.74 12.95
C ARG A 246 -25.14 -14.51 13.39
N GLU A 247 -24.64 -14.51 14.62
CA GLU A 247 -23.86 -13.41 15.16
C GLU A 247 -22.52 -13.25 14.42
N LEU A 248 -21.85 -14.34 14.07
CA LEU A 248 -20.62 -14.30 13.27
C LEU A 248 -20.88 -13.75 11.86
N GLU A 249 -21.94 -14.19 11.20
CA GLU A 249 -22.32 -13.69 9.87
C GLU A 249 -22.61 -12.17 9.91
N GLU A 250 -23.34 -11.69 10.92
CA GLU A 250 -23.61 -10.26 11.09
C GLU A 250 -22.31 -9.45 11.28
N MET A 251 -21.35 -9.98 12.04
CA MET A 251 -20.07 -9.32 12.30
C MET A 251 -19.16 -9.29 11.07
N GLU A 252 -19.15 -10.35 10.26
CA GLU A 252 -18.45 -10.36 8.97
C GLU A 252 -19.04 -9.33 8.01
N LEU A 253 -20.38 -9.28 7.89
CA LEU A 253 -21.08 -8.28 7.08
C LEU A 253 -20.76 -6.85 7.52
N TRP A 254 -20.71 -6.60 8.84
CA TRP A 254 -20.32 -5.32 9.41
C TRP A 254 -18.87 -4.95 9.07
N ALA A 255 -17.93 -5.89 9.19
CA ALA A 255 -16.52 -5.66 8.93
C ALA A 255 -16.25 -5.27 7.46
N HIS A 256 -17.03 -5.81 6.52
CA HIS A 256 -16.95 -5.52 5.09
C HIS A 256 -17.79 -4.32 4.62
N SER A 257 -18.50 -3.65 5.52
CA SER A 257 -19.34 -2.50 5.16
C SER A 257 -18.52 -1.23 4.87
N GLU A 258 -18.91 -0.46 3.85
CA GLU A 258 -18.23 0.81 3.49
C GLU A 258 -18.41 1.92 4.55
N LYS A 259 -19.52 1.87 5.28
CA LYS A 259 -19.83 2.77 6.39
C LYS A 259 -20.24 1.95 7.59
N ARG A 260 -19.42 2.07 8.64
CA ARG A 260 -19.64 1.41 9.91
C ARG A 260 -20.21 2.39 10.92
N GLU A 261 -21.22 1.94 11.66
CA GLU A 261 -21.81 2.64 12.79
C GLU A 261 -21.43 1.93 14.09
N LEU A 262 -21.57 2.62 15.23
CA LEU A 262 -21.33 2.04 16.54
C LEU A 262 -22.35 0.92 16.78
N GLN A 263 -21.87 -0.29 17.10
CA GLN A 263 -22.72 -1.47 17.24
C GLN A 263 -23.34 -1.65 18.63
N GLU A 264 -22.84 -0.92 19.64
CA GLU A 264 -23.30 -1.02 21.04
C GLU A 264 -23.28 -2.47 21.62
N LYS A 265 -22.46 -3.37 21.07
CA LYS A 265 -22.36 -4.79 21.49
C LYS A 265 -21.40 -5.05 22.65
N TRP A 266 -20.38 -4.20 22.84
CA TRP A 266 -19.37 -4.34 23.90
C TRP A 266 -19.43 -3.16 24.86
N ASP A 267 -19.13 -3.44 26.13
CA ASP A 267 -18.92 -2.40 27.13
C ASP A 267 -17.53 -1.75 26.99
N GLN A 268 -17.33 -0.66 27.74
CA GLN A 268 -16.08 0.10 27.69
C GLN A 268 -14.87 -0.73 28.13
N SER A 269 -15.00 -1.60 29.14
CA SER A 269 -13.90 -2.44 29.62
C SER A 269 -13.45 -3.45 28.58
N GLN A 270 -14.38 -4.10 27.88
CA GLN A 270 -14.08 -5.04 26.80
C GLN A 270 -13.37 -4.34 25.64
N VAL A 271 -13.81 -3.13 25.27
CA VAL A 271 -13.15 -2.34 24.23
C VAL A 271 -11.74 -1.92 24.66
N ILE A 272 -11.54 -1.55 25.93
CA ILE A 272 -10.20 -1.22 26.48
C ILE A 272 -9.28 -2.44 26.45
N GLU A 273 -9.79 -3.63 26.82
CA GLU A 273 -9.01 -4.87 26.80
C GLU A 273 -8.54 -5.19 25.37
N ALA A 274 -9.45 -5.20 24.40
CA ALA A 274 -9.12 -5.43 23.00
C ALA A 274 -8.14 -4.37 22.46
N ALA A 275 -8.38 -3.09 22.80
CA ALA A 275 -7.50 -1.99 22.42
C ALA A 275 -6.09 -2.13 23.02
N SER A 276 -5.96 -2.60 24.26
CA SER A 276 -4.66 -2.75 24.93
C SER A 276 -3.73 -3.69 24.18
N MET A 277 -4.26 -4.83 23.70
CA MET A 277 -3.49 -5.80 22.93
C MET A 277 -3.03 -5.24 21.58
N MET A 278 -3.87 -4.43 20.91
CA MET A 278 -3.50 -3.77 19.66
C MET A 278 -2.42 -2.71 19.90
N VAL A 279 -2.55 -1.94 20.99
CA VAL A 279 -1.60 -0.89 21.39
C VAL A 279 -0.25 -1.48 21.80
N GLU A 280 -0.22 -2.64 22.46
CA GLU A 280 1.03 -3.33 22.79
C GLU A 280 1.85 -3.69 21.54
N GLN A 281 1.17 -4.12 20.47
CA GLN A 281 1.83 -4.42 19.20
C GLN A 281 2.20 -3.16 18.42
N LYS A 282 1.34 -2.13 18.48
CA LYS A 282 1.52 -0.88 17.77
C LYS A 282 1.05 0.32 18.61
N PRO A 283 1.97 0.99 19.34
CA PRO A 283 1.60 2.07 20.26
C PRO A 283 1.08 3.34 19.57
N ASP A 284 1.47 3.59 18.32
CA ASP A 284 1.10 4.78 17.54
C ASP A 284 -0.19 4.60 16.72
N LEU A 285 -1.06 3.68 17.13
CA LEU A 285 -2.30 3.39 16.42
C LEU A 285 -3.26 4.56 16.48
N GLU A 286 -3.63 5.11 15.32
CA GLU A 286 -4.59 6.22 15.24
C GLU A 286 -6.03 5.70 15.19
N MET A 287 -6.90 6.32 15.98
CA MET A 287 -8.35 6.21 15.88
C MET A 287 -8.93 7.48 15.24
N LYS A 288 -9.86 7.29 14.30
CA LYS A 288 -10.58 8.40 13.64
C LYS A 288 -12.07 8.11 13.60
N LEU A 289 -12.87 9.04 14.12
CA LEU A 289 -14.34 8.96 14.10
C LEU A 289 -14.94 10.28 13.60
N LYS A 290 -16.18 10.20 13.09
CA LYS A 290 -16.98 11.36 12.69
C LYS A 290 -18.18 11.50 13.62
N LEU A 291 -18.41 12.71 14.12
CA LEU A 291 -19.59 13.07 14.89
C LEU A 291 -20.27 14.26 14.21
N GLY A 292 -21.32 13.99 13.44
CA GLY A 292 -21.92 14.99 12.55
C GLY A 292 -20.93 15.51 11.52
N ASN A 293 -20.65 16.82 11.53
CA ASN A 293 -19.64 17.46 10.68
C ASN A 293 -18.23 17.52 11.32
N MET A 294 -18.09 17.06 12.56
CA MET A 294 -16.82 17.05 13.28
C MET A 294 -16.03 15.77 12.98
N THR A 295 -14.71 15.89 12.88
CA THR A 295 -13.80 14.75 12.81
C THR A 295 -12.93 14.76 14.04
N VAL A 296 -12.94 13.66 14.80
CA VAL A 296 -12.07 13.46 15.94
C VAL A 296 -10.96 12.49 15.53
N LYS A 297 -9.71 12.85 15.86
CA LYS A 297 -8.52 12.01 15.67
C LYS A 297 -7.77 11.95 17.00
N ALA A 298 -7.41 10.75 17.43
CA ALA A 298 -6.63 10.51 18.66
C ALA A 298 -5.83 9.20 18.50
N LEU A 299 -4.96 8.88 19.46
CA LEU A 299 -4.39 7.54 19.53
C LEU A 299 -5.42 6.57 20.13
N LEU A 300 -5.41 5.31 19.71
CA LEU A 300 -6.25 4.28 20.33
C LEU A 300 -5.87 4.07 21.79
N ALA A 301 -4.58 4.27 22.13
CA ALA A 301 -4.09 4.23 23.51
C ALA A 301 -4.73 5.28 24.43
N ASP A 302 -5.27 6.37 23.87
CA ASP A 302 -5.96 7.40 24.65
C ASP A 302 -7.41 7.01 24.98
N PHE A 303 -7.97 5.98 24.35
CA PHE A 303 -9.36 5.54 24.58
C PHE A 303 -9.52 4.97 25.99
N GLY A 304 -10.47 5.52 26.74
CA GLY A 304 -10.75 5.14 28.12
C GLY A 304 -9.92 5.86 29.17
N ASP A 305 -8.89 6.63 28.77
CA ASP A 305 -8.12 7.51 29.66
C ASP A 305 -8.41 8.98 29.33
N ARG A 306 -8.02 9.43 28.13
CA ARG A 306 -8.17 10.82 27.70
C ARG A 306 -9.30 11.06 26.72
N LEU A 307 -9.74 10.02 26.02
CA LEU A 307 -10.86 10.07 25.10
C LEU A 307 -11.96 9.12 25.59
N HIS A 308 -13.15 9.68 25.79
CA HIS A 308 -14.34 8.95 26.22
C HIS A 308 -15.48 9.15 25.25
N ILE A 309 -16.24 8.09 24.98
CA ILE A 309 -17.45 8.15 24.17
C ILE A 309 -18.62 7.78 25.09
N ALA A 310 -19.61 8.66 25.16
CA ALA A 310 -20.79 8.48 26.00
C ALA A 310 -22.06 8.83 25.22
N LYS A 311 -23.19 8.40 25.76
CA LYS A 311 -24.52 8.68 25.21
C LYS A 311 -25.29 9.62 26.15
N LEU A 312 -25.95 10.62 25.58
CA LEU A 312 -26.80 11.56 26.30
C LEU A 312 -28.14 11.70 25.56
N GLY A 313 -29.13 10.92 25.98
CA GLY A 313 -30.36 10.69 25.21
C GLY A 313 -30.05 9.91 23.93
N ASP A 314 -30.48 10.41 22.78
CA ASP A 314 -30.17 9.83 21.46
C ASP A 314 -28.88 10.39 20.83
N ARG A 315 -28.11 11.20 21.56
CA ARG A 315 -26.89 11.84 21.05
C ARG A 315 -25.64 11.17 21.60
N TYR A 316 -24.63 11.06 20.73
CA TYR A 316 -23.28 10.73 21.13
C TYR A 316 -22.52 11.99 21.57
N VAL A 317 -21.77 11.84 22.65
CA VAL A 317 -20.86 12.86 23.20
C VAL A 317 -19.47 12.26 23.24
N VAL A 318 -18.50 12.99 22.71
CA VAL A 318 -17.08 12.65 22.81
C VAL A 318 -16.44 13.64 23.77
N VAL A 319 -15.80 13.13 24.82
CA VAL A 319 -15.08 13.93 25.81
C VAL A 319 -13.59 13.73 25.57
N LEU A 320 -12.86 14.84 25.48
CA LEU A 320 -11.41 14.87 25.31
C LEU A 320 -10.79 15.58 26.50
N GLU A 321 -9.80 14.95 27.12
CA GLU A 321 -9.03 15.46 28.24
C GLU A 321 -7.58 15.73 27.82
N GLY A 322 -7.03 16.84 28.29
CA GLY A 322 -5.65 17.23 28.03
C GLY A 322 -5.22 18.44 28.85
N ASP A 323 -3.93 18.69 28.92
CA ASP A 323 -3.34 19.71 29.79
C ASP A 323 -3.44 21.14 29.22
N GLY A 324 -3.75 21.28 27.93
CA GLY A 324 -3.81 22.57 27.26
C GLY A 324 -4.39 22.50 25.84
N LEU A 325 -4.69 23.67 25.29
CA LEU A 325 -5.16 23.86 23.92
C LEU A 325 -4.12 24.65 23.13
N GLU A 326 -3.75 24.15 21.96
CA GLU A 326 -2.88 24.83 21.01
C GLU A 326 -3.67 25.14 19.72
N PHE A 327 -3.40 26.31 19.14
CA PHE A 327 -4.07 26.78 17.93
C PHE A 327 -3.05 27.02 16.81
N ASP A 328 -3.44 26.69 15.58
CA ASP A 328 -2.65 26.97 14.39
C ASP A 328 -2.56 28.49 14.09
N ARG A 329 -1.74 28.86 13.11
CA ARG A 329 -1.60 30.26 12.68
C ARG A 329 -2.93 30.85 12.21
N GLY A 330 -3.41 31.84 12.94
CA GLY A 330 -4.67 32.55 12.71
C GLY A 330 -5.07 33.27 14.00
N ILE A 331 -6.17 34.01 13.98
CA ILE A 331 -6.78 34.50 15.23
C ILE A 331 -8.25 34.07 15.19
N SER A 332 -8.64 33.24 16.16
CA SER A 332 -10.00 32.80 16.40
C SER A 332 -10.54 33.43 17.69
N PRO A 333 -11.77 33.97 17.70
CA PRO A 333 -12.40 34.47 18.93
C PRO A 333 -12.48 33.41 20.05
N VAL A 334 -12.46 32.12 19.70
CA VAL A 334 -12.48 31.00 20.66
C VAL A 334 -11.22 30.99 21.54
N GLU A 335 -10.09 31.53 21.06
CA GLU A 335 -8.86 31.64 21.84
C GLU A 335 -9.01 32.55 23.07
N LEU A 336 -10.04 33.39 23.10
CA LEU A 336 -10.35 34.29 24.21
C LEU A 336 -11.39 33.70 25.18
N LEU A 337 -11.85 32.47 24.95
CA LEU A 337 -12.83 31.79 25.80
C LEU A 337 -12.25 31.59 27.20
N MET A 338 -12.97 32.06 28.21
CA MET A 338 -12.78 31.61 29.59
C MET A 338 -13.61 30.34 29.79
N PRO A 339 -13.00 29.15 29.94
CA PRO A 339 -13.76 27.90 30.02
C PRO A 339 -14.64 27.87 31.27
N GLU A 340 -15.88 27.41 31.12
CA GLU A 340 -16.74 27.09 32.27
C GLU A 340 -16.38 25.71 32.85
N PRO A 341 -16.69 25.44 34.14
CA PRO A 341 -16.48 24.12 34.73
C PRO A 341 -17.27 23.02 34.01
N LEU A 342 -16.66 21.83 33.85
CA LEU A 342 -17.25 20.70 33.13
C LEU A 342 -18.64 20.32 33.66
N ASP A 343 -18.82 20.27 34.99
CA ASP A 343 -20.09 19.91 35.62
C ASP A 343 -21.24 20.85 35.20
N SER A 344 -20.94 22.13 35.01
CA SER A 344 -21.91 23.15 34.60
C SER A 344 -22.34 22.93 33.15
N LEU A 345 -21.38 22.62 32.27
CA LEU A 345 -21.64 22.25 30.88
C LEU A 345 -22.49 20.97 30.80
N VAL A 346 -22.12 19.92 31.53
CA VAL A 346 -22.85 18.64 31.54
C VAL A 346 -24.28 18.83 32.06
N GLY A 347 -24.47 19.64 33.11
CA GLY A 347 -25.79 20.00 33.61
C GLY A 347 -26.65 20.70 32.54
N ARG A 348 -26.08 21.66 31.82
CA ARG A 348 -26.75 22.36 30.71
C ARG A 348 -27.10 21.42 29.56
N LEU A 349 -26.21 20.50 29.19
CA LEU A 349 -26.46 19.50 28.15
C LEU A 349 -27.58 18.53 28.55
N LYS A 350 -27.60 18.06 29.79
CA LYS A 350 -28.69 17.22 30.34
C LYS A 350 -30.03 17.93 30.32
N ALA A 351 -30.08 19.19 30.75
CA ALA A 351 -31.31 19.99 30.72
C ALA A 351 -31.83 20.15 29.29
N LYS A 352 -30.94 20.49 28.35
CA LYS A 352 -31.30 20.62 26.93
C LYS A 352 -31.84 19.31 26.34
N ALA A 353 -31.21 18.17 26.63
CA ALA A 353 -31.70 16.87 26.15
C ALA A 353 -33.11 16.57 26.66
N ARG A 354 -33.38 16.84 27.94
CA ARG A 354 -34.70 16.66 28.55
C ARG A 354 -35.77 17.55 27.90
N ASP A 355 -35.44 18.81 27.62
CA ASP A 355 -36.37 19.74 26.98
C ASP A 355 -36.70 19.31 25.54
N GLU A 356 -35.72 18.80 24.81
CA GLU A 356 -35.88 18.25 23.46
C GLU A 356 -36.77 16.99 23.47
N GLU A 357 -36.58 16.07 24.43
CA GLU A 357 -37.44 14.90 24.62
C GLU A 357 -38.89 15.29 24.93
N LEU A 358 -39.09 16.26 25.83
CA LEU A 358 -40.43 16.78 26.17
C LEU A 358 -41.10 17.45 24.96
N ALA A 359 -40.34 18.19 24.15
CA ALA A 359 -40.85 18.81 22.92
C ALA A 359 -41.22 17.77 21.86
N ALA A 360 -40.41 16.71 21.70
CA ALA A 360 -40.69 15.62 20.77
C ALA A 360 -41.94 14.81 21.18
N ALA A 361 -42.14 14.59 22.49
CA ALA A 361 -43.32 13.92 23.03
C ALA A 361 -44.62 14.77 22.95
N ALA A 362 -44.50 16.09 22.78
CA ALA A 362 -45.61 17.03 22.73
C ALA A 362 -46.16 17.30 21.30
N LEU A 363 -45.56 16.71 20.26
CA LEU A 363 -46.06 16.79 18.88
C LEU A 363 -47.24 15.80 18.70
N PRO A 364 -48.46 16.27 18.41
CA PRO A 364 -49.57 15.38 18.10
C PRO A 364 -49.38 14.76 16.70
N TYR A 365 -49.71 13.46 16.58
CA TYR A 365 -49.74 12.68 15.34
C TYR A 365 -50.50 13.35 14.19
#